data_AF-A0A357A8L6-F1
#
_entry.id   AF-A0A357A8L6-F1
#
_cell.length_a   1.000
_cell.length_b   1.000
_cell.length_c   1.000
_cell.angle_alpha   90.00
_cell.angle_beta   90.00
_cell.angle_gamma   90.00
#
_symmetry.space_group_name_H-M   'P 1'
#
loop_
_entity.id
_entity.type
_entity.pdbx_description
1 polymer ?
#
loop_
_entity_poly.entity_id
_entity_poly.type
_entity_poly.pdbx_seq_one_letter_code
_entity_poly.pdbx_strand_id
1 'polypeptide(L)'
;MLTIIDFFFQLLQSIQPFGVPICFVSAWVFMAAIAWTLGRAMGDTLAQAKQMHQIPCAHCQFFTNDYRLKCTVHPHYANSERAIDCLDYKPYQRAQELDRIKT
;
A
#
# COMPACT_ATOMS: atom_id res chain seq x y z
N MET A 1 -43.87 -18.80 31.95
CA MET A 1 -42.49 -18.30 32.01
C MET A 1 -41.50 -19.43 31.75
N LEU A 2 -41.53 -20.53 32.50
CA LEU A 2 -40.69 -21.72 32.28
C LEU A 2 -40.90 -22.42 30.91
N THR A 3 -42.15 -22.61 30.47
CA THR A 3 -42.46 -23.25 29.17
C THR A 3 -41.91 -22.52 27.95
N ILE A 4 -41.82 -21.19 28.01
CA ILE A 4 -41.25 -20.36 26.95
C ILE A 4 -39.72 -20.52 26.93
N ILE A 5 -39.10 -20.65 28.10
CA ILE A 5 -37.65 -20.84 28.25
C ILE A 5 -37.25 -22.23 27.72
N ASP A 6 -38.00 -23.28 28.07
CA ASP A 6 -37.75 -24.65 27.60
C ASP A 6 -37.90 -24.75 26.07
N PHE A 7 -38.93 -24.11 25.52
CA PHE A 7 -39.15 -24.03 24.08
C PHE A 7 -38.00 -23.31 23.36
N PHE A 8 -37.48 -22.22 23.96
CA PHE A 8 -36.36 -21.46 23.41
C PHE A 8 -35.06 -22.28 23.44
N PHE A 9 -34.79 -23.02 24.53
CA PHE A 9 -33.65 -23.92 24.63
C PHE A 9 -33.72 -25.06 23.59
N GLN A 10 -34.91 -25.62 23.38
CA GLN A 10 -35.13 -26.66 22.37
C GLN A 10 -34.85 -26.14 20.95
N LEU A 11 -35.29 -24.92 20.63
CA LEU A 11 -34.98 -24.24 19.38
C LEU A 11 -33.49 -23.97 19.20
N LEU A 12 -32.80 -23.49 20.25
CA LEU A 12 -31.37 -23.22 20.23
C LEU A 12 -30.55 -24.51 20.05
N GLN A 13 -30.93 -25.63 20.68
CA GLN A 13 -30.27 -26.92 20.47
C GLN A 13 -30.44 -27.45 19.04
N SER A 14 -31.58 -27.17 18.40
CA SER A 14 -31.81 -27.56 17.00
C SER A 14 -31.01 -26.70 16.01
N ILE A 15 -30.73 -25.44 16.35
CA ILE A 15 -29.94 -24.50 15.55
C ILE A 15 -28.42 -24.65 15.79
N GLN A 16 -28.03 -25.14 16.96
CA GLN A 16 -26.65 -25.39 17.38
C GLN A 16 -25.75 -26.12 16.36
N PRO A 17 -26.20 -27.18 15.64
CA PRO A 17 -25.38 -27.84 14.63
C PRO A 17 -25.04 -26.94 13.43
N PHE A 18 -25.86 -25.93 13.14
CA PHE A 18 -25.61 -24.95 12.08
C PHE A 18 -24.84 -23.72 12.55
N GLY A 19 -24.87 -23.40 13.85
CA GLY A 19 -24.13 -22.25 14.40
C GLY A 19 -22.60 -22.40 14.27
N VAL A 20 -22.07 -23.61 14.48
CA VAL A 20 -20.63 -23.91 14.39
C VAL A 20 -20.06 -23.69 12.98
N PRO A 21 -20.63 -24.25 11.90
CA PRO A 21 -20.12 -24.01 10.55
C PRO A 21 -20.27 -22.55 10.12
N ILE A 22 -21.34 -21.86 10.52
CA ILE A 22 -21.53 -20.43 10.22
C ILE A 22 -20.43 -19.59 10.90
N CYS A 23 -20.11 -19.88 12.16
CA CYS A 23 -19.03 -19.20 12.89
C CYS A 23 -17.66 -19.46 12.23
N PHE A 24 -17.41 -20.68 11.77
CA PHE A 24 -16.17 -21.01 11.08
C PHE A 24 -16.07 -20.23 9.76
N VAL A 25 -17.12 -20.26 8.93
CA VAL A 25 -17.15 -19.53 7.65
C VAL A 25 -16.99 -18.03 7.89
N SER A 26 -17.68 -17.45 8.88
CA SER A 26 -17.55 -16.03 9.17
C SER A 26 -16.13 -15.66 9.62
N ALA A 27 -15.49 -16.47 10.49
CA ALA A 27 -14.11 -16.26 10.91
C ALA A 27 -13.14 -16.29 9.73
N TRP A 28 -13.30 -17.26 8.82
CA TRP A 28 -12.48 -17.34 7.60
C TRP A 28 -12.70 -16.17 6.65
N VAL A 29 -13.94 -15.72 6.48
CA VAL A 29 -14.27 -14.53 5.67
C VAL A 29 -13.63 -13.28 6.26
N PHE A 30 -13.70 -13.09 7.58
CA PHE A 30 -13.04 -11.98 8.27
C PHE A 30 -11.51 -12.03 8.10
N MET A 31 -10.90 -13.18 8.31
CA MET A 31 -9.45 -13.37 8.13
C MET A 31 -9.03 -13.10 6.69
N ALA A 32 -9.77 -13.60 5.70
CA ALA A 32 -9.52 -13.36 4.29
C ALA A 32 -9.69 -11.88 3.93
N ALA A 33 -10.71 -11.20 4.46
CA ALA A 33 -10.92 -9.77 4.25
C ALA A 33 -9.74 -8.94 4.80
N ILE A 34 -9.27 -9.26 6.02
CA ILE A 34 -8.10 -8.59 6.63
C ILE A 34 -6.83 -8.86 5.82
N ALA A 35 -6.60 -10.10 5.39
CA ALA A 35 -5.46 -10.43 4.55
C ALA A 35 -5.53 -9.69 3.20
N TRP A 36 -6.72 -9.55 2.62
CA TRP A 36 -6.94 -8.84 1.37
C TRP A 36 -6.73 -7.32 1.52
N THR A 37 -7.18 -6.72 2.63
CA THR A 37 -6.94 -5.29 2.89
C THR A 37 -5.47 -4.99 3.15
N LEU A 38 -4.78 -5.85 3.92
CA LEU A 38 -3.33 -5.74 4.14
C LEU A 38 -2.55 -5.96 2.84
N GLY A 39 -2.91 -6.96 2.04
CA GLY A 39 -2.27 -7.22 0.75
C GLY A 39 -2.47 -6.07 -0.24
N ARG A 40 -3.68 -5.49 -0.31
CA ARG A 40 -3.92 -4.28 -1.10
C ARG A 40 -3.13 -3.08 -0.57
N ALA A 41 -3.11 -2.85 0.74
CA ALA A 41 -2.32 -1.77 1.33
C ALA A 41 -0.81 -1.92 1.10
N MET A 42 -0.29 -3.16 1.14
CA MET A 42 1.11 -3.48 0.79
C MET A 42 1.38 -3.28 -0.70
N GLY A 43 0.45 -3.67 -1.56
CA GLY A 43 0.52 -3.43 -3.00
C GLY A 43 0.49 -1.94 -3.35
N ASP A 44 -0.36 -1.18 -2.68
CA ASP A 44 -0.48 0.27 -2.85
C ASP A 44 0.71 1.01 -2.25
N THR A 45 1.32 0.53 -1.16
CA THR A 45 2.59 1.07 -0.65
C THR A 45 3.77 0.70 -1.52
N LEU A 46 3.80 -0.48 -2.15
CA LEU A 46 4.78 -0.83 -3.17
C LEU A 46 4.56 -0.03 -4.45
N ALA A 47 3.32 0.25 -4.84
CA ALA A 47 2.99 1.10 -5.99
C ALA A 47 3.33 2.57 -5.71
N GLN A 48 3.04 3.09 -4.51
CA GLN A 48 3.48 4.41 -4.04
C GLN A 48 5.00 4.49 -3.91
N ALA A 49 5.64 3.46 -3.35
CA ALA A 49 7.09 3.39 -3.27
C ALA A 49 7.71 3.30 -4.66
N LYS A 50 7.08 2.58 -5.60
CA LYS A 50 7.48 2.54 -7.01
C LYS A 50 7.23 3.87 -7.70
N GLN A 51 6.17 4.60 -7.34
CA GLN A 51 5.90 5.95 -7.85
C GLN A 51 6.93 6.95 -7.31
N MET A 52 7.33 6.83 -6.04
CA MET A 52 8.44 7.60 -5.45
C MET A 52 9.81 7.18 -5.99
N HIS A 53 10.01 5.91 -6.34
CA HIS A 53 11.23 5.41 -6.97
C HIS A 53 11.30 5.72 -8.47
N GLN A 54 10.16 5.97 -9.11
CA GLN A 54 10.08 6.43 -10.49
C GLN A 54 10.28 7.94 -10.64
N ILE A 55 10.33 8.71 -9.55
CA ILE A 55 10.67 10.12 -9.63
C ILE A 55 12.20 10.26 -9.64
N PRO A 56 12.82 10.61 -10.78
CA PRO A 56 14.27 10.65 -10.90
C PRO A 56 14.88 11.86 -10.18
N CYS A 57 14.07 12.77 -9.61
CA CYS A 57 14.52 13.99 -8.94
C CYS A 57 15.51 13.73 -7.80
N ALA A 58 15.34 12.66 -7.02
CA ALA A 58 16.25 12.35 -5.90
C ALA A 58 17.69 12.03 -6.37
N HIS A 59 17.86 11.62 -7.63
CA HIS A 59 19.16 11.32 -8.23
C HIS A 59 19.62 12.37 -9.25
N CYS A 60 18.92 13.51 -9.32
CA CYS A 60 19.24 14.60 -10.25
C CYS A 60 20.27 15.57 -9.63
N GLN A 61 21.25 16.00 -10.41
CA GLN A 61 22.30 16.93 -9.96
C GLN A 61 21.76 18.31 -9.51
N PHE A 62 20.56 18.67 -9.94
CA PHE A 62 19.91 19.96 -9.66
C PHE A 62 19.00 19.90 -8.41
N PHE A 63 18.92 18.76 -7.75
CA PHE A 63 18.11 18.55 -6.55
C PHE A 63 18.90 18.99 -5.31
N THR A 64 18.49 20.10 -4.71
CA THR A 64 19.15 20.71 -3.55
C THR A 64 18.56 20.24 -2.21
N ASN A 65 17.52 19.40 -2.23
CA ASN A 65 16.83 18.86 -1.05
C ASN A 65 16.42 19.93 -0.01
N ASP A 66 16.31 21.19 -0.42
CA ASP A 66 15.85 22.29 0.42
C ASP A 66 14.33 22.42 0.29
N TYR A 67 13.64 22.63 1.41
CA TYR A 67 12.18 22.77 1.42
C TYR A 67 11.70 23.98 0.61
N ARG A 68 12.53 25.03 0.50
CA ARG A 68 12.22 26.24 -0.27
C ARG A 68 12.60 26.12 -1.74
N LEU A 69 13.66 25.37 -2.05
CA LEU A 69 14.10 25.06 -3.42
C LEU A 69 14.38 23.56 -3.55
N LYS A 70 13.34 22.82 -3.96
CA LYS A 70 13.43 21.39 -4.22
C LYS A 70 14.30 21.09 -5.46
N CYS A 71 14.14 21.87 -6.53
CA CYS A 71 14.94 21.79 -7.75
C CYS A 71 15.29 23.22 -8.22
N THR A 72 16.52 23.43 -8.68
CA THR A 72 16.99 24.76 -9.13
C THR A 72 16.46 25.16 -10.50
N VAL A 73 16.12 24.19 -11.37
CA VAL A 73 15.57 24.45 -12.70
C VAL A 73 14.06 24.63 -12.63
N HIS A 74 13.38 23.73 -11.91
CA HIS A 74 11.92 23.62 -11.93
C HIS A 74 11.35 23.38 -10.52
N PRO A 75 11.27 24.43 -9.68
CA PRO A 75 10.84 24.29 -8.29
C PRO A 75 9.35 23.94 -8.12
N HIS A 76 8.50 24.26 -9.11
CA HIS A 76 7.03 24.12 -8.99
C HIS A 76 6.52 22.67 -9.16
N TYR A 77 7.28 21.78 -9.82
CA TYR A 77 6.85 20.40 -10.07
C TYR A 77 7.87 19.34 -9.63
N ALA A 78 8.93 19.74 -8.92
CA ALA A 78 9.89 18.82 -8.31
C ALA A 78 9.22 17.83 -7.34
N ASN A 79 9.65 16.57 -7.35
CA ASN A 79 9.07 15.49 -6.53
C ASN A 79 7.57 15.24 -6.77
N SER A 80 7.10 15.46 -8.01
CA SER A 80 5.74 15.11 -8.43
C SER A 80 5.77 14.14 -9.62
N GLU A 81 4.65 13.51 -9.92
CA GLU A 81 4.47 12.66 -11.10
C GLU A 81 4.84 13.35 -12.43
N ARG A 82 4.69 14.69 -12.50
CA ARG A 82 5.11 15.49 -13.66
C ARG A 82 6.62 15.55 -13.87
N ALA A 83 7.41 15.20 -12.85
CA ALA A 83 8.86 15.17 -12.93
C ALA A 83 9.43 13.81 -13.34
N ILE A 84 8.58 12.80 -13.58
CA ILE A 84 8.99 11.47 -14.08
C ILE A 84 9.60 11.61 -15.48
N ASP A 85 9.04 12.48 -16.34
CA ASP A 85 9.52 12.76 -17.70
C ASP A 85 10.21 14.14 -17.80
N CYS A 86 11.00 14.49 -16.79
CA CYS A 86 11.68 15.77 -16.76
C CYS A 86 12.77 15.84 -17.85
N LEU A 87 12.58 16.71 -18.85
CA LEU A 87 13.51 16.93 -19.96
C LEU A 87 14.91 17.40 -19.51
N ASP A 88 14.98 18.09 -18.38
CA ASP A 88 16.24 18.62 -17.82
C ASP A 88 16.90 17.66 -16.81
N TYR A 89 16.42 16.42 -16.73
CA TYR A 89 16.99 15.42 -15.83
C TYR A 89 18.46 15.16 -16.19
N LYS A 90 19.34 15.35 -15.20
CA LYS A 90 20.76 14.99 -15.29
C LYS A 90 21.16 14.18 -14.06
N PRO A 91 21.55 12.90 -14.22
CA PRO A 91 21.94 12.06 -13.09
C PRO A 91 23.20 12.58 -12.41
N TYR A 92 23.34 12.35 -11.10
CA TYR A 92 24.57 12.63 -10.38
C TYR A 92 25.72 11.79 -10.94
N GLN A 93 26.89 12.40 -11.18
CA GLN A 93 28.02 11.75 -11.86
C GLN A 93 28.44 10.41 -11.22
N ARG A 94 28.40 10.30 -9.89
CA ARG A 94 28.75 9.07 -9.16
C ARG A 94 27.75 7.93 -9.36
N ALA A 95 26.47 8.24 -9.58
CA ALA A 95 25.45 7.23 -9.89
C ALA A 95 25.61 6.72 -11.34
N GLN A 96 25.89 7.63 -12.27
CA GLN A 96 26.13 7.30 -13.68
C GLN A 96 27.38 6.40 -13.88
N GLU A 97 28.43 6.62 -13.09
CA GLU A 97 29.65 5.82 -13.16
C GLU A 97 29.46 4.38 -12.64
N LEU A 98 28.62 4.20 -11.61
CA LEU A 98 28.29 2.89 -11.07
C LEU A 98 27.49 2.02 -12.06
N ASP A 99 26.61 2.63 -12.85
CA ASP A 99 25.83 1.94 -13.88
C ASP A 99 26.69 1.56 -15.09
N ARG A 100 27.69 2.39 -15.44
CA ARG A 100 28.68 2.06 -16.49
C ARG A 100 29.56 0.88 -16.14
N ILE A 101 29.97 0.73 -14.88
CA ILE A 101 30.86 -0.37 -14.44
C ILE A 101 30.12 -1.72 -14.42
N LYS A 102 28.78 -1.70 -14.29
CA LYS A 102 27.92 -2.89 -14.31
C LYS A 102 27.50 -3.35 -15.70
N THR A 103 27.81 -2.58 -16.75
CA THR A 103 27.52 -2.90 -18.16
C THR A 103 28.75 -3.49 -18.82
#